data_AF-A0A1G2VNQ3-F1
#
_entry.id   AF-A0A1G2VNQ3-F1
#
_cell.length_a   1.000
_cell.length_b   1.000
_cell.length_c   1.000
_cell.angle_alpha   90.00
_cell.angle_beta   90.00
_cell.angle_gamma   90.00
#
_symmetry.space_group_name_H-M   'P 1'
#
loop_
_entity.id
_entity.type
_entity.pdbx_description
1 polymer ?
#
loop_
_entity_poly.entity_id
_entity_poly.type
_entity_poly.pdbx_seq_one_letter_code
_entity_poly.pdbx_strand_id
1 'polypeptide(L)' 'MGYYDMELTPKEQGAYDYAMQNSNENGPCCCKCWRWYVYGGLGKYLIRKYGFTGEQVVDVWNLSDGCGGDSEHGGH' A
#
# COMPACT_ATOMS: atom_id res chain seq x y z
N MET A 1 -16.39 9.22 -1.82
CA MET A 1 -15.99 7.91 -1.27
C MET A 1 -15.07 7.23 -2.27
N GLY A 2 -13.78 7.19 -1.97
CA GLY A 2 -12.80 6.48 -2.79
C GLY A 2 -12.72 5.00 -2.41
N TYR A 3 -11.98 4.21 -3.19
CA TYR A 3 -11.72 2.79 -2.90
C TYR A 3 -11.11 2.54 -1.50
N TYR A 4 -10.59 3.58 -0.84
CA TYR A 4 -10.07 3.48 0.53
C TYR A 4 -11.13 3.04 1.55
N ASP A 5 -12.37 3.52 1.42
CA ASP A 5 -13.47 3.18 2.34
C ASP A 5 -14.19 1.90 1.90
N MET A 6 -13.73 1.23 0.83
CA MET A 6 -14.30 -0.02 0.37
C MET A 6 -14.06 -1.13 1.40
N GLU A 7 -15.12 -1.88 1.70
CA GLU A 7 -15.03 -3.11 2.48
C GLU A 7 -14.53 -4.27 1.62
N LEU A 8 -13.55 -5.00 2.15
CA LEU A 8 -12.99 -6.21 1.56
C LEU A 8 -13.63 -7.45 2.16
N THR A 9 -13.71 -8.54 1.38
CA THR A 9 -14.04 -9.86 1.94
C THR A 9 -12.90 -10.31 2.86
N PRO A 10 -13.11 -11.29 3.76
CA PRO A 10 -12.04 -11.74 4.66
C PRO A 10 -10.76 -12.20 3.94
N LYS A 11 -10.90 -12.84 2.78
CA LYS A 11 -9.75 -13.28 1.97
C LYS A 11 -8.98 -12.09 1.38
N GLU A 12 -9.69 -11.13 0.81
CA GLU A 12 -9.10 -9.93 0.24
C GLU A 12 -8.47 -9.04 1.33
N GLN A 13 -9.12 -8.95 2.50
CA GLN A 13 -8.60 -8.25 3.66
C GLN A 13 -7.29 -8.88 4.12
N GLY A 14 -7.17 -10.22 4.11
CA GLY A 14 -5.90 -10.89 4.39
C GLY A 14 -4.76 -10.49 3.45
N ALA A 15 -5.03 -10.31 2.15
CA ALA A 15 -4.04 -9.80 1.20
C ALA A 15 -3.67 -8.34 1.50
N TYR A 16 -4.66 -7.50 1.82
CA TYR A 16 -4.44 -6.10 2.17
C TYR A 16 -3.62 -5.96 3.46
N ASP A 17 -3.97 -6.70 4.51
CA ASP A 17 -3.30 -6.69 5.81
C ASP A 17 -1.87 -7.24 5.72
N TYR A 18 -1.64 -8.23 4.84
CA TYR A 18 -0.28 -8.67 4.52
C TYR A 18 0.53 -7.50 3.95
N ALA A 19 -0.01 -6.76 2.98
CA ALA A 19 0.71 -5.63 2.39
C ALA A 19 0.97 -4.49 3.39
N MET A 20 0.04 -4.24 4.31
CA MET A 20 0.21 -3.28 5.40
C MET A 20 1.39 -3.65 6.31
N GLN A 21 1.67 -4.94 6.51
CA GLN A 21 2.73 -5.40 7.41
C GLN A 21 4.09 -5.59 6.72
N ASN A 22 4.11 -5.77 5.41
CA ASN A 22 5.31 -6.21 4.67
C ASN A 22 5.85 -5.17 3.67
N SER A 23 5.21 -4.01 3.53
CA SER A 23 5.76 -2.89 2.77
C SER A 23 6.84 -2.17 3.57
N ASN A 24 7.78 -1.52 2.87
CA ASN A 24 8.92 -0.82 3.48
C ASN A 24 8.48 0.20 4.54
N GLU A 25 7.34 0.84 4.29
CA GLU A 25 6.78 1.88 5.13
C GLU A 25 5.73 1.37 6.15
N ASN A 26 5.60 0.05 6.31
CA ASN A 26 4.56 -0.60 7.12
C ASN A 26 3.15 -0.09 6.76
N GLY A 27 2.90 0.03 5.46
CA GLY A 27 1.70 0.57 4.87
C GLY A 27 1.95 1.25 3.52
N PRO A 28 0.91 1.84 2.90
CA PRO A 28 1.04 2.59 1.65
C PRO A 28 1.91 3.85 1.76
N CYS A 29 2.27 4.27 2.97
CA CYS A 29 3.09 5.45 3.29
C CYS A 29 3.49 5.41 4.78
N CYS A 30 4.62 6.04 5.15
CA CYS A 30 5.09 6.17 6.54
C CYS A 30 4.09 6.87 7.48
N CYS A 31 3.17 7.67 6.93
CA CYS A 31 2.20 8.45 7.69
C CYS A 31 0.83 8.45 7.02
N LYS A 32 -0.22 8.70 7.81
CA LYS A 32 -1.61 8.87 7.31
C LYS A 32 -1.81 10.21 6.59
N CYS A 33 -1.03 10.47 5.55
CA CYS A 33 -1.15 11.62 4.65
C CYS A 33 -2.05 11.28 3.45
N TRP A 34 -2.21 12.21 2.50
CA TRP A 34 -2.99 11.98 1.29
C TRP A 34 -2.57 10.70 0.53
N ARG A 35 -1.27 10.39 0.51
CA ARG A 35 -0.74 9.20 -0.17
C ARG A 35 -1.24 7.91 0.47
N TRP A 36 -1.33 7.87 1.80
CA TRP A 36 -1.89 6.73 2.52
C TRP A 36 -3.30 6.39 2.02
N TYR A 37 -4.15 7.41 1.92
CA TYR A 37 -5.54 7.22 1.51
C TYR A 37 -5.65 6.86 0.03
N VAL A 38 -4.85 7.49 -0.84
CA VAL A 38 -4.84 7.21 -2.28
C VAL A 38 -4.30 5.81 -2.58
N TYR A 39 -3.11 5.48 -2.07
CA TYR A 39 -2.46 4.19 -2.35
C TYR A 39 -3.07 3.04 -1.56
N GLY A 40 -3.60 3.30 -0.35
CA GLY A 40 -4.45 2.34 0.34
C GLY A 40 -5.71 2.02 -0.46
N GLY A 41 -6.36 3.04 -1.03
CA GLY A 41 -7.49 2.84 -1.94
C GLY A 41 -7.11 2.08 -3.21
N LEU A 42 -5.96 2.40 -3.81
CA LEU A 42 -5.42 1.68 -4.95
C LEU A 42 -5.17 0.20 -4.62
N GLY A 43 -4.58 -0.11 -3.46
CA GLY A 43 -4.37 -1.49 -3.01
C GLY A 43 -5.67 -2.27 -2.92
N LYS A 44 -6.71 -1.68 -2.30
CA LYS A 44 -8.06 -2.28 -2.24
C LYS A 44 -8.66 -2.49 -3.63
N TYR A 45 -8.49 -1.53 -4.53
CA TYR A 45 -8.96 -1.62 -5.92
C TYR A 45 -8.27 -2.76 -6.67
N LEU A 46 -6.94 -2.88 -6.56
CA LEU A 46 -6.15 -3.92 -7.23
C LEU A 46 -6.54 -5.33 -6.76
N ILE A 47 -6.70 -5.50 -5.45
CA ILE A 47 -7.16 -6.78 -4.87
C ILE A 47 -8.56 -7.13 -5.40
N ARG A 48 -9.52 -6.22 -5.25
CA ARG A 48 -10.93 -6.49 -5.61
C ARG A 48 -11.16 -6.68 -7.11
N LYS A 49 -10.50 -5.89 -7.95
CA LYS A 49 -10.79 -5.85 -9.39
C LYS A 49 -9.86 -6.74 -10.21
N TYR A 50 -8.62 -6.93 -9.76
CA TYR A 50 -7.61 -7.67 -10.51
C TYR A 50 -7.07 -8.89 -9.76
N GLY A 51 -7.56 -9.16 -8.54
CA GLY A 51 -7.18 -10.35 -7.78
C GLY A 51 -5.74 -10.32 -7.28
N PHE A 52 -5.17 -9.13 -7.08
CA PHE A 52 -3.79 -9.00 -6.58
C PHE A 52 -3.61 -9.69 -5.23
N THR A 53 -2.46 -10.33 -5.04
CA THR A 53 -2.03 -10.87 -3.74
C THR A 53 -1.41 -9.78 -2.88
N GLY A 54 -1.14 -10.09 -1.60
CA GLY A 54 -0.50 -9.14 -0.69
C GLY A 54 0.89 -8.72 -1.17
N GLU A 55 1.69 -9.67 -1.66
CA GLU A 55 3.03 -9.43 -2.21
C GLU A 55 2.99 -8.48 -3.41
N GLN A 56 2.03 -8.65 -4.32
CA GLN A 56 1.88 -7.76 -5.47
C GLN A 56 1.48 -6.34 -5.06
N VAL A 57 0.73 -6.17 -3.97
CA VAL A 57 0.42 -4.85 -3.42
C VAL A 57 1.64 -4.23 -2.74
N VAL A 58 2.45 -5.03 -2.02
CA VAL A 58 3.74 -4.59 -1.46
C VAL A 58 4.63 -4.03 -2.56
N ASP A 59 4.79 -4.75 -3.67
CA ASP A 59 5.61 -4.31 -4.79
C ASP A 59 5.13 -2.95 -5.34
N VAL A 60 3.82 -2.78 -5.51
CA VAL A 60 3.24 -1.50 -5.97
C VAL A 60 3.52 -0.36 -5.01
N TRP A 61 3.35 -0.57 -3.70
CA TRP A 61 3.60 0.46 -2.70
C TRP A 61 5.08 0.79 -2.54
N ASN A 62 5.96 -0.21 -2.59
CA ASN A 62 7.41 -0.03 -2.49
C ASN A 62 8.01 0.63 -3.74
N LEU A 63 7.50 0.33 -4.95
CA LEU A 63 7.90 1.06 -6.17
C LEU A 63 7.52 2.54 -6.13
N SER A 64 6.52 2.86 -5.32
CA SER A 64 5.97 4.19 -5.16
C SER A 64 6.63 4.97 -4.04
N ASP A 65 7.80 4.53 -3.54
CA ASP A 65 8.44 4.99 -2.31
C ASP A 65 8.38 6.51 -2.14
N GLY A 66 7.48 6.96 -1.28
CA GLY A 66 7.05 8.35 -1.19
C GLY A 66 7.59 9.07 0.04
N CYS A 67 8.16 8.33 0.99
CA CYS A 67 8.69 8.89 2.23
C CYS A 67 10.22 9.00 2.22
N GLY A 68 10.88 8.56 1.14
CA GLY A 68 12.34 8.63 1.00
C GLY A 68 13.00 7.71 2.03
N GLY A 69 12.83 6.40 1.86
CA GLY A 69 13.34 5.37 2.76
C GLY A 69 14.83 5.52 3.13
N ASP A 70 15.33 4.65 4.03
CA ASP A 70 16.65 4.69 4.70
C ASP A 70 17.91 4.85 3.81
N SER A 71 17.78 5.00 2.49
CA SER A 71 18.80 5.62 1.66
C SER A 71 18.93 7.11 1.98
N GLU A 72 19.85 7.39 2.89
CA GLU A 72 20.60 8.64 2.97
C GLU A 72 20.73 9.31 1.61
N HIS A 73 20.12 10.48 1.45
CA HIS A 73 20.62 11.49 0.52
C HIS A 73 21.94 12.05 1.07
N GLY A 74 23.00 11.23 0.99
CA GLY A 74 24.37 11.68 1.11
C GLY A 74 24.80 12.37 -0.17
N GLY A 75 24.90 13.70 -0.11
CA GLY A 75 25.73 14.62 -0.89
C GLY A 75 26.01 14.34 -2.38
N HIS A 76 25.59 15.28 -3.22
CA HIS A 76 26.41 15.82 -4.32
C HIS A 76 26.22 17.34 -4.40
#